data_AF-A0A1W9V1D1-F1
#
_entry.id   AF-A0A1W9V1D1-F1
#
_cell.length_a   1.000
_cell.length_b   1.000
_cell.length_c   1.000
_cell.angle_alpha   90.00
_cell.angle_beta   90.00
_cell.angle_gamma   90.00
#
_symmetry.space_group_name_H-M   'P 1'
#
loop_
_entity.id
_entity.type
_entity.pdbx_description
1 polymer ?
#
loop_
_entity_poly.entity_id
_entity_poly.type
_entity_poly.pdbx_seq_one_letter_code
_entity_poly.pdbx_strand_id
1 'polypeptide(L)'
;MSQFVTDIETLAQNFSQTLEMADASSAEDLPETIHQLQAIREDVRSLTAPSPALQTKAALDSYMYSKIQCYFKRLVTPNPTIEWTTESEKDLCSLSASRLDYFHQKLNELED
;
A
#
# COMPACT_ATOMS: atom_id res chain seq x y z
N MET A 1 -11.08 2.47 -20.05
CA MET A 1 -10.39 1.40 -19.31
C MET A 1 -8.89 1.66 -19.26
N SER A 2 -8.23 1.86 -20.40
CA SER A 2 -6.81 2.25 -20.48
C SER A 2 -6.40 3.40 -19.53
N GLN A 3 -7.17 4.49 -19.43
CA GLN A 3 -6.83 5.58 -18.50
C GLN A 3 -6.84 5.14 -17.02
N PHE A 4 -7.82 4.34 -16.61
CA PHE A 4 -7.89 3.84 -15.23
C PHE A 4 -6.68 2.96 -14.89
N VAL A 5 -6.28 2.08 -15.82
CA VAL A 5 -5.12 1.19 -15.66
C VAL A 5 -3.86 2.04 -15.48
N THR A 6 -3.64 3.02 -16.36
CA THR A 6 -2.49 3.92 -16.23
C THR A 6 -2.49 4.71 -14.93
N ASP A 7 -3.65 5.24 -14.52
CA ASP A 7 -3.77 6.02 -13.28
C ASP A 7 -3.49 5.15 -12.05
N ILE A 8 -4.05 3.93 -11.99
CA ILE A 8 -3.91 3.06 -10.84
C ILE A 8 -2.50 2.49 -10.72
N GLU A 9 -1.83 2.19 -11.83
CA GLU A 9 -0.41 1.81 -11.87
C GLU A 9 0.48 2.95 -11.40
N THR A 10 0.23 4.17 -11.87
CA THR A 10 0.98 5.36 -11.45
C THR A 10 0.88 5.56 -9.94
N LEU A 11 -0.32 5.43 -9.37
CA LEU A 11 -0.51 5.54 -7.93
C LEU A 11 0.19 4.41 -7.16
N ALA A 12 0.16 3.17 -7.66
CA ALA A 12 0.88 2.05 -7.06
C ALA A 12 2.41 2.25 -7.08
N GLN A 13 2.96 2.77 -8.18
CA GLN A 13 4.37 3.10 -8.32
C GLN A 13 4.78 4.24 -7.39
N ASN A 14 4.01 5.34 -7.37
CA ASN A 14 4.26 6.48 -6.49
C ASN A 14 4.27 6.03 -5.02
N PHE A 15 3.29 5.22 -4.62
CA PHE A 15 3.25 4.68 -3.26
C PHE A 15 4.50 3.86 -2.92
N SER A 16 4.96 3.03 -3.84
CA SER A 16 6.15 2.19 -3.63
C SER A 16 7.41 3.04 -3.50
N GLN A 17 7.59 4.05 -4.36
CA GLN A 17 8.71 5.00 -4.28
C GLN A 17 8.68 5.81 -2.98
N THR A 18 7.51 6.32 -2.58
CA THR A 18 7.37 7.05 -1.31
C THR A 18 7.62 6.15 -0.10
N LEU A 19 7.31 4.86 -0.18
CA LEU A 19 7.60 3.91 0.88
C LEU A 19 9.11 3.68 1.03
N GLU A 20 9.83 3.54 -0.09
CA GLU A 20 11.30 3.47 -0.10
C GLU A 20 11.93 4.74 0.48
N MET A 21 11.36 5.91 0.17
CA MET A 21 11.78 7.16 0.79
C MET A 21 11.53 7.14 2.31
N ALA A 22 10.38 6.63 2.76
CA ALA A 22 10.06 6.57 4.18
C ALA A 22 11.05 5.68 4.94
N ASP A 23 11.44 4.54 4.37
CA ASP A 23 12.45 3.63 4.93
C ASP A 23 13.85 4.30 5.02
N ALA A 24 14.15 5.29 4.16
CA ALA A 24 15.40 6.03 4.14
C ALA A 24 15.35 7.38 4.89
N SER A 25 14.15 7.85 5.25
CA SER A 25 13.92 9.15 5.89
C SER A 25 14.54 9.21 7.28
N SER A 26 15.02 10.40 7.64
CA SER A 26 15.34 10.72 9.03
C SER A 26 14.07 10.71 9.88
N ALA A 27 14.22 10.63 11.21
CA ALA A 27 13.07 10.73 12.12
C ALA A 27 12.31 12.06 11.99
N GLU A 28 12.98 13.14 11.53
CA GLU A 28 12.41 14.46 11.33
C GLU A 28 11.55 14.53 10.06
N ASP A 29 11.96 13.84 8.99
CA ASP A 29 11.27 13.83 7.69
C ASP A 29 10.17 12.76 7.59
N LEU A 30 10.25 11.74 8.45
CA LEU A 30 9.35 10.59 8.47
C LEU A 30 7.85 10.95 8.57
N PRO A 31 7.40 11.94 9.38
CA PRO A 31 6.00 12.35 9.41
C PRO A 31 5.49 12.85 8.06
N GLU A 32 6.32 13.60 7.33
CA GLU A 32 5.95 14.13 6.02
C GLU A 32 5.85 13.00 4.99
N THR A 33 6.82 12.07 4.98
CA THR A 33 6.76 10.93 4.06
C THR A 33 5.55 10.03 4.33
N ILE A 34 5.16 9.87 5.60
CA ILE A 34 3.95 9.15 6.00
C ILE A 34 2.68 9.87 5.52
N HIS A 35 2.62 11.21 5.63
CA HIS A 35 1.50 11.97 5.09
C HIS A 35 1.38 11.80 3.57
N GLN A 36 2.50 11.76 2.85
CA GLN A 36 2.50 11.50 1.40
C GLN A 36 1.93 10.10 1.08
N LEU A 37 2.32 9.06 1.82
CA LEU A 37 1.73 7.71 1.66
C LEU A 37 0.21 7.70 1.87
N GLN A 38 -0.27 8.43 2.88
CA GLN A 38 -1.71 8.55 3.16
C GLN A 38 -2.44 9.33 2.06
N ALA A 39 -1.82 10.39 1.52
CA ALA A 39 -2.39 11.18 0.42
C ALA A 39 -2.55 10.32 -0.84
N ILE A 40 -1.52 9.56 -1.24
CA ILE A 40 -1.58 8.66 -2.40
C ILE A 40 -2.71 7.63 -2.24
N ARG A 41 -2.90 7.11 -1.01
CA ARG A 41 -4.01 6.20 -0.73
C ARG A 41 -5.37 6.88 -0.91
N GLU A 42 -5.54 8.11 -0.45
CA GLU A 42 -6.78 8.86 -0.67
C GLU A 42 -7.02 9.18 -2.17
N ASP A 43 -5.96 9.37 -2.95
CA ASP A 43 -6.07 9.49 -4.41
C ASP A 43 -6.60 8.18 -5.03
N VAL A 44 -6.10 7.01 -4.59
CA VAL A 44 -6.66 5.71 -5.01
C VAL A 44 -8.13 5.61 -4.63
N ARG A 45 -8.55 6.06 -3.43
CA ARG A 45 -9.95 6.02 -3.02
C ARG A 45 -10.84 6.97 -3.84
N SER A 46 -10.28 8.07 -4.30
CA SER A 46 -10.96 9.07 -5.14
C SER A 46 -11.02 8.67 -6.62
N LEU A 47 -10.16 7.74 -7.05
CA LEU A 47 -10.15 7.24 -8.43
C LEU A 47 -11.49 6.63 -8.83
N THR A 48 -12.04 7.09 -9.95
CA THR A 48 -13.29 6.55 -10.50
C THR A 48 -13.00 5.25 -11.23
N ALA A 49 -13.50 4.13 -10.71
CA ALA A 49 -13.33 2.81 -11.30
C ALA A 49 -14.60 2.36 -12.04
N PRO A 50 -14.50 1.90 -13.29
CA PRO A 50 -15.60 1.19 -13.93
C PRO A 50 -15.86 -0.14 -13.21
N SER A 51 -17.06 -0.70 -13.36
CA SER A 51 -17.48 -1.96 -12.71
C SER A 51 -16.43 -3.10 -12.74
N PRO A 52 -15.84 -3.47 -13.90
CA PRO A 52 -14.82 -4.54 -13.95
C PRO A 52 -13.57 -4.24 -13.13
N ALA A 53 -13.27 -2.96 -12.88
CA ALA A 53 -12.06 -2.51 -12.21
C ALA A 53 -12.22 -2.22 -10.71
N LEU A 54 -13.42 -2.37 -10.17
CA LEU A 54 -13.68 -2.15 -8.74
C LEU A 54 -12.83 -3.05 -7.84
N GLN A 55 -12.58 -4.29 -8.27
CA GLN A 55 -11.76 -5.24 -7.52
C GLN A 55 -10.28 -4.81 -7.50
N THR A 56 -9.75 -4.35 -8.63
CA THR A 56 -8.38 -3.83 -8.75
C THR A 56 -8.17 -2.62 -7.85
N LYS A 57 -9.11 -1.66 -7.88
CA LYS A 57 -9.10 -0.49 -6.99
C LYS A 57 -9.13 -0.89 -5.51
N ALA A 58 -10.05 -1.79 -5.13
CA ALA A 58 -10.19 -2.24 -3.75
C ALA A 58 -8.95 -3.01 -3.26
N ALA A 59 -8.33 -3.82 -4.13
CA ALA A 59 -7.11 -4.55 -3.83
C ALA A 59 -5.96 -3.58 -3.51
N LEU A 60 -5.78 -2.55 -4.33
CA LEU A 60 -4.72 -1.55 -4.13
C LEU A 60 -4.95 -0.72 -2.85
N ASP A 61 -6.17 -0.24 -2.58
CA ASP A 61 -6.47 0.47 -1.33
C ASP A 61 -6.20 -0.41 -0.09
N SER A 62 -6.58 -1.69 -0.16
CA SER A 62 -6.34 -2.65 0.92
C SER A 62 -4.84 -2.94 1.12
N TYR A 63 -4.07 -3.04 0.03
CA TYR A 63 -2.62 -3.13 0.08
C TYR A 63 -2.01 -1.90 0.76
N MET A 64 -2.31 -0.69 0.28
CA MET A 64 -1.75 0.55 0.80
C MET A 64 -2.08 0.73 2.29
N TYR A 65 -3.33 0.48 2.68
CA TYR A 65 -3.74 0.53 4.08
C TYR A 65 -2.93 -0.44 4.95
N SER A 66 -2.92 -1.73 4.60
CA SER A 66 -2.24 -2.75 5.39
C SER A 66 -0.73 -2.53 5.43
N LYS A 67 -0.13 -2.02 4.35
CA LYS A 67 1.29 -1.67 4.28
C LYS A 67 1.65 -0.50 5.17
N ILE A 68 0.87 0.60 5.16
CA ILE A 68 1.05 1.73 6.08
C ILE A 68 0.96 1.25 7.53
N GLN A 69 -0.04 0.44 7.87
CA GLN A 69 -0.19 -0.08 9.24
C GLN A 69 0.98 -0.98 9.66
N CYS A 70 1.41 -1.89 8.77
CA CYS A 70 2.61 -2.72 8.97
C CYS A 70 3.84 -1.83 9.21
N TYR A 71 4.02 -0.77 8.41
CA TYR A 71 5.13 0.16 8.51
C TYR A 71 5.16 0.90 9.85
N PHE A 72 4.04 1.52 10.25
CA PHE A 72 3.92 2.15 11.56
C PHE A 72 4.27 1.20 12.70
N LYS A 73 3.75 -0.03 12.63
CA LYS A 73 4.00 -1.03 13.66
C LYS A 73 5.49 -1.35 13.83
N ARG A 74 6.25 -1.42 12.73
CA ARG A 74 7.71 -1.58 12.76
C ARG A 74 8.40 -0.39 13.45
N LEU A 75 7.90 0.83 13.26
CA LEU A 75 8.50 2.04 13.84
C LEU A 75 8.25 2.20 15.35
N VAL A 76 7.07 1.84 15.85
CA VAL A 76 6.75 1.92 17.29
C VAL A 76 7.34 0.79 18.13
N THR A 77 7.88 -0.27 17.51
CA THR A 77 8.46 -1.41 18.22
C THR A 77 9.98 -1.23 18.36
N PRO A 78 10.51 -0.76 19.52
CA PRO A 78 11.87 -0.23 19.60
C PRO A 78 12.96 -1.30 19.79
N ASN A 79 12.63 -2.60 19.69
CA ASN A 79 13.54 -3.67 20.07
C ASN A 79 13.44 -4.89 19.13
N PRO A 80 14.51 -5.24 18.40
CA PRO A 80 14.53 -6.40 17.49
C PRO A 80 14.55 -7.76 18.21
N THR A 81 14.58 -7.77 19.55
CA THR A 81 14.55 -8.96 20.41
C THR A 81 13.13 -9.41 20.78
N ILE A 82 12.10 -8.65 20.44
CA ILE A 82 10.72 -9.13 20.55
C ILE A 82 10.50 -10.10 19.40
N GLU A 83 10.56 -11.40 19.68
CA GLU A 83 9.96 -12.39 18.80
C GLU A 83 8.53 -11.95 18.51
N TRP A 84 8.20 -11.83 17.23
CA TRP A 84 6.87 -11.49 16.73
C TRP A 84 5.86 -12.52 17.27
N THR A 85 5.27 -12.21 18.43
CA THR A 85 4.53 -13.18 19.26
C THR A 85 3.02 -13.08 19.07
N THR A 86 2.52 -12.14 18.27
CA THR A 86 1.08 -12.03 18.01
C THR A 86 0.71 -12.34 16.56
N GLU A 87 -0.23 -13.25 16.36
CA GLU A 87 -0.77 -13.63 15.04
C GLU A 87 -1.28 -12.42 14.24
N SER A 88 -1.80 -11.38 14.91
CA SER A 88 -2.31 -10.16 14.28
C SER A 88 -1.22 -9.26 13.66
N GLU A 89 0.06 -9.46 14.01
CA GLU A 89 1.20 -8.74 13.40
C GLU A 89 1.65 -9.36 12.09
N LYS A 90 1.74 -10.70 12.07
CA LYS A 90 1.91 -11.45 10.82
C LYS A 90 0.73 -11.16 9.90
N ASP A 91 -0.47 -10.99 10.44
CA ASP A 91 -1.69 -10.75 9.68
C ASP A 91 -1.60 -9.51 8.78
N LEU A 92 -1.19 -8.32 9.29
CA LEU A 92 -1.20 -7.10 8.45
C LEU A 92 -0.07 -7.04 7.40
N CYS A 93 1.15 -7.45 7.75
CA CYS A 93 2.25 -7.46 6.79
C CYS A 93 2.04 -8.56 5.73
N SER A 94 1.57 -9.75 6.12
CA SER A 94 1.19 -10.81 5.18
C SER A 94 -0.04 -10.45 4.35
N LEU A 95 -1.03 -9.75 4.95
CA LEU A 95 -2.18 -9.21 4.23
C LEU A 95 -1.74 -8.22 3.15
N SER A 96 -0.77 -7.35 3.44
CA SER A 96 -0.26 -6.42 2.43
C SER A 96 0.32 -7.16 1.21
N ALA A 97 1.13 -8.20 1.43
CA ALA A 97 1.66 -9.01 0.33
C ALA A 97 0.53 -9.69 -0.48
N SER A 98 -0.42 -10.35 0.21
CA SER A 98 -1.55 -11.00 -0.45
C SER A 98 -2.43 -10.02 -1.26
N ARG A 99 -2.60 -8.78 -0.78
CA ARG A 99 -3.37 -7.75 -1.47
C ARG A 99 -2.63 -7.17 -2.67
N LEU A 100 -1.31 -7.06 -2.61
CA LEU A 100 -0.48 -6.68 -3.75
C LEU A 100 -0.54 -7.75 -4.86
N ASP A 101 -0.43 -9.03 -4.50
CA ASP A 101 -0.55 -10.13 -5.45
C ASP A 101 -1.93 -10.15 -6.12
N TYR A 102 -2.98 -9.98 -5.32
CA TYR A 102 -4.35 -9.89 -5.84
C TYR A 102 -4.57 -8.66 -6.72
N PHE A 103 -3.93 -7.53 -6.39
CA PHE A 103 -3.94 -6.34 -7.24
C PHE A 103 -3.32 -6.61 -8.61
N HIS A 104 -2.12 -7.20 -8.67
CA HIS A 104 -1.48 -7.53 -9.94
C HIS A 104 -2.30 -8.53 -10.76
N GLN A 105 -2.86 -9.55 -10.11
CA GLN A 105 -3.75 -10.50 -10.79
C GLN A 105 -4.94 -9.77 -11.45
N LYS A 106 -5.63 -8.90 -10.71
CA LYS A 106 -6.78 -8.15 -11.22
C LYS A 106 -6.43 -7.04 -12.20
N LEU A 107 -5.21 -6.53 -12.16
CA LEU A 107 -4.71 -5.60 -13.15
C LEU A 107 -4.51 -6.31 -14.49
N ASN A 108 -3.83 -7.46 -14.50
CA ASN A 108 -3.62 -8.25 -15.71
C ASN A 108 -4.96 -8.65 -16.37
N GLU A 109 -5.95 -9.07 -15.57
CA GLU A 109 -7.31 -9.39 -16.05
C GLU A 109 -8.04 -8.20 -16.71
N LEU A 110 -7.63 -6.95 -16.46
CA LEU A 110 -8.20 -5.75 -17.10
C LEU A 110 -7.46 -5.33 -18.38
N GLU A 111 -6.23 -5.81 -18.54
CA GLU A 111 -5.36 -5.52 -19.68
C GLU A 111 -5.57 -6.52 -20.83
N ASP A 112 -6.00 -7.74 -20.49
CA ASP A 112 -6.45 -8.79 -21.42
C ASP A 112 -7.84 -8.52 -22.04
#